data_AF-A0A5A7UN82-F1
#
_entry.id   AF-A0A5A7UN82-F1
#
_cell.length_a   1.000
_cell.length_b   1.000
_cell.length_c   1.000
_cell.angle_alpha   90.00
_cell.angle_beta   90.00
_cell.angle_gamma   90.00
#
_symmetry.space_group_name_H-M   'P 1'
#
loop_
_entity.id
_entity.type
_entity.pdbx_description
1 polymer ?
#
loop_
_entity_poly.entity_id
_entity_poly.type
_entity_poly.pdbx_seq_one_letter_code
_entity_poly.pdbx_strand_id
1 'polypeptide(L)'
;MLRKYILDPSLVLREQPVELKEDLSYDEEAVRILDRKEQVLRNKTVPLVKVLWRHHGVEEATWELKDQMKKRYSTLSVKNI
;
A
#
# COMPACT_ATOMS: atom_id res chain seq x y z
N MET A 1 -4.19 12.88 -31.36
CA MET A 1 -3.13 13.91 -31.36
C MET A 1 -2.45 13.91 -29.99
N LEU A 2 -1.24 13.36 -29.89
CA LEU A 2 -0.45 13.39 -28.66
C LEU A 2 0.31 14.72 -28.55
N ARG A 3 0.35 15.31 -27.37
CA ARG A 3 1.11 16.54 -27.10
C ARG A 3 2.48 16.17 -26.53
N LYS A 4 3.51 16.92 -26.93
CA LYS A 4 4.86 16.78 -26.36
C LYS A 4 4.81 17.18 -24.88
N TYR A 5 5.17 16.25 -24.00
CA TYR A 5 5.40 16.55 -22.59
C TYR A 5 6.72 17.30 -22.44
N ILE A 6 6.73 18.39 -21.67
CA ILE A 6 7.94 19.13 -21.28
C ILE A 6 8.30 18.64 -19.88
N LEU A 7 9.48 18.05 -19.74
CA LEU A 7 9.94 17.50 -18.46
C LEU A 7 10.14 18.65 -17.46
N ASP A 8 9.40 18.62 -16.36
CA ASP A 8 9.59 19.52 -15.21
C ASP A 8 10.71 18.96 -14.31
N PRO A 9 11.85 19.67 -14.12
CA PRO A 9 12.93 19.23 -13.22
C PRO A 9 12.50 19.04 -11.76
N SER A 10 11.38 19.62 -11.33
CA SER A 10 10.81 19.40 -9.99
C SER A 10 10.11 18.05 -9.85
N LEU A 11 9.86 17.34 -10.96
CA LEU A 11 9.33 15.98 -10.96
C LEU A 11 10.36 14.93 -10.51
N VAL A 12 11.62 15.33 -10.26
CA VAL A 12 12.63 14.43 -9.70
C VAL A 12 12.18 14.05 -8.28
N LEU A 13 11.59 12.85 -8.17
CA LEU A 13 11.30 12.24 -6.89
C LEU A 13 12.63 12.00 -6.17
N ARG A 14 12.71 12.42 -4.92
CA ARG A 14 13.86 12.10 -4.08
C ARG A 14 13.85 10.60 -3.81
N GLU A 15 14.96 9.95 -4.10
CA GLU A 15 15.17 8.57 -3.71
C GLU A 15 15.12 8.48 -2.18
N GLN A 16 14.23 7.64 -1.67
CA GLN A 16 14.22 7.30 -0.26
C GLN A 16 15.18 6.12 -0.04
N PRO A 17 16.10 6.21 0.92
CA PRO A 17 17.00 5.10 1.21
C PRO A 17 16.17 3.91 1.74
N VAL A 18 16.26 2.78 1.04
CA VAL A 18 15.65 1.51 1.43
C VAL A 18 16.77 0.55 1.83
N GLU A 19 16.68 -0.04 3.02
CA GLU A 19 17.60 -1.10 3.42
C GLU A 19 17.08 -2.42 2.85
N LEU A 20 17.78 -2.94 1.85
CA LEU A 20 17.50 -4.25 1.28
C LEU A 20 18.30 -5.32 2.03
N LYS A 21 17.72 -6.52 2.14
CA LYS A 21 18.44 -7.72 2.54
C LYS A 21 19.41 -8.14 1.43
N GLU A 22 20.31 -9.08 1.75
CA GLU A 22 21.30 -9.61 0.79
C GLU A 22 20.67 -10.26 -0.44
N ASP A 23 19.44 -10.77 -0.33
CA ASP A 23 18.65 -11.34 -1.42
C ASP A 23 17.81 -10.31 -2.18
N LEU A 24 18.08 -9.01 -1.96
CA LEU A 24 17.33 -7.87 -2.50
C LEU A 24 15.86 -7.83 -2.07
N SER A 25 15.49 -8.57 -1.02
CA SER A 25 14.15 -8.48 -0.44
C SER A 25 14.04 -7.31 0.55
N TYR A 26 12.80 -6.88 0.78
CA TYR A 26 12.44 -5.82 1.70
C TYR A 26 11.30 -6.28 2.62
N ASP A 27 11.37 -5.95 3.91
CA ASP A 27 10.32 -6.26 4.87
C ASP A 27 9.43 -5.04 5.10
N GLU A 28 8.18 -5.10 4.63
CA GLU A 28 7.13 -4.15 5.00
C GLU A 28 6.34 -4.65 6.21
N GLU A 29 6.37 -3.89 7.30
CA GLU A 29 5.64 -4.23 8.52
C GLU A 29 4.23 -3.64 8.49
N ALA A 30 3.22 -4.51 8.36
CA ALA A 30 1.83 -4.12 8.54
C ALA A 30 1.53 -3.83 10.02
N VAL A 31 1.29 -2.58 10.37
CA VAL A 31 1.06 -2.16 11.76
C VAL A 31 -0.37 -2.42 12.19
N ARG A 32 -1.34 -1.89 11.43
CA ARG A 32 -2.78 -1.99 11.75
C ARG A 32 -3.66 -1.67 10.56
N ILE A 33 -4.92 -2.07 10.65
CA ILE A 33 -5.97 -1.61 9.75
C ILE A 33 -6.51 -0.28 10.28
N LEU A 34 -6.53 0.74 9.43
CA LEU A 34 -7.04 2.08 9.73
C LEU A 34 -8.51 2.23 9.35
N ASP A 35 -8.94 1.60 8.26
CA ASP A 35 -10.29 1.80 7.70
C ASP A 35 -10.70 0.64 6.79
N ARG A 36 -11.98 0.60 6.38
CA ARG A 36 -12.56 -0.40 5.48
C ARG A 36 -13.50 0.28 4.50
N LYS A 37 -13.52 -0.22 3.26
CA LYS A 37 -14.52 0.21 2.29
C LYS A 37 -14.88 -0.90 1.33
N GLU A 38 -16.04 -0.76 0.73
CA GLU A 38 -16.44 -1.56 -0.41
C GLU A 38 -16.31 -0.73 -1.68
N GLN A 39 -15.46 -1.17 -2.60
CA GLN A 39 -15.36 -0.55 -3.92
C GLN A 39 -16.33 -1.25 -4.87
N VAL A 40 -17.41 -0.54 -5.20
CA VAL A 40 -18.38 -1.00 -6.20
C VAL A 40 -17.80 -0.73 -7.59
N LEU A 41 -17.58 -1.81 -8.34
CA LEU A 41 -17.24 -1.79 -9.75
C LEU A 41 -18.50 -2.12 -10.57
N ARG A 42 -18.39 -2.05 -11.90
CA ARG A 42 -19.52 -2.29 -12.82
C ARG A 42 -20.22 -3.65 -12.63
N ASN A 43 -19.48 -4.69 -12.23
CA ASN A 43 -19.97 -6.07 -12.16
C ASN A 43 -19.70 -6.78 -10.82
N LYS A 44 -19.02 -6.12 -9.87
CA LYS A 44 -18.67 -6.72 -8.59
C LYS A 44 -18.39 -5.66 -7.53
N THR A 45 -18.54 -6.05 -6.28
CA THR A 45 -18.11 -5.27 -5.12
C THR A 45 -16.83 -5.88 -4.56
N VAL A 46 -15.82 -5.05 -4.31
CA VAL A 46 -14.51 -5.47 -3.82
C VAL A 46 -14.27 -4.91 -2.42
N PRO A 47 -14.15 -5.75 -1.37
CA PRO A 47 -13.83 -5.29 -0.03
C PRO A 47 -12.34 -4.93 0.09
N LEU A 48 -12.09 -3.70 0.54
CA LEU A 48 -10.76 -3.15 0.76
C LEU A 48 -10.58 -2.77 2.23
N VAL A 49 -9.33 -2.87 2.70
CA VAL A 49 -8.90 -2.42 4.02
C VAL A 49 -7.77 -1.41 3.84
N LYS A 50 -7.80 -0.31 4.59
CA LYS A 50 -6.70 0.65 4.63
C LYS A 50 -5.69 0.15 5.64
N VAL A 51 -4.48 -0.15 5.20
CA VAL A 51 -3.42 -0.73 6.05
C VAL A 51 -2.38 0.33 6.29
N LEU A 52 -2.01 0.53 7.55
CA LEU A 52 -0.84 1.32 7.94
C LEU A 52 0.38 0.42 7.89
N TRP A 53 1.37 0.82 7.10
CA TRP A 53 2.68 0.20 6.97
C TRP A 53 3.70 1.05 7.70
N ARG A 54 4.63 0.41 8.39
CA ARG A 54 5.80 1.06 8.96
C ARG A 54 7.04 0.54 8.27
N HIS A 55 7.84 1.46 7.77
CA HIS A 55 9.01 1.15 6.96
C HIS A 55 10.05 2.26 7.20
N HIS A 56 11.24 1.95 7.71
CA HIS A 56 12.32 2.92 8.04
C HIS A 56 11.91 4.22 8.77
N GLY A 57 10.92 4.14 9.67
CA GLY A 57 10.42 5.32 10.41
C GLY A 57 9.44 6.20 9.61
N VAL A 58 9.13 5.82 8.38
CA VAL A 58 8.04 6.38 7.57
C VAL A 58 6.81 5.50 7.74
N GLU A 59 5.69 6.14 8.03
CA GLU A 59 4.38 5.51 8.06
C GLU A 59 3.61 5.85 6.78
N GLU A 60 3.16 4.82 6.08
CA GLU A 60 2.36 4.97 4.85
C GLU A 60 1.07 4.17 4.96
N ALA A 61 0.04 4.63 4.25
CA ALA A 61 -1.25 3.95 4.28
C ALA A 61 -1.78 3.66 2.87
N THR A 62 -1.93 2.37 2.54
CA THR A 62 -2.45 1.91 1.25
C THR A 62 -3.80 1.20 1.41
N TRP A 63 -4.55 1.08 0.31
CA TRP A 63 -5.79 0.30 0.27
C TRP A 63 -5.50 -1.08 -0.31
N GLU A 64 -5.64 -2.12 0.50
CA GLU A 64 -5.36 -3.50 0.13
C GLU A 64 -6.62 -4.36 0.07
N LEU A 65 -6.57 -5.44 -0.72
CA LEU A 65 -7.65 -6.43 -0.75
C LEU A 65 -7.78 -7.14 0.60
N LYS A 66 -9.00 -7.12 1.15
CA LYS A 66 -9.29 -7.76 2.44
C LYS A 66 -8.85 -9.22 2.50
N ASP A 67 -9.10 -9.97 1.43
CA ASP A 67 -8.76 -11.41 1.37
C ASP A 67 -7.25 -11.66 1.29
N GLN A 68 -6.50 -10.78 0.62
CA GLN A 68 -5.04 -10.88 0.59
C GLN A 68 -4.45 -10.60 1.97
N MET A 69 -4.94 -9.56 2.64
CA MET A 69 -4.51 -9.25 4.01
C MET A 69 -4.84 -10.37 4.98
N LYS A 70 -6.02 -10.99 4.87
CA LYS A 70 -6.39 -12.15 5.69
C LYS A 70 -5.47 -13.36 5.46
N LYS A 71 -5.03 -13.59 4.22
CA LYS A 71 -4.17 -14.72 3.87
C LYS A 71 -2.72 -14.52 4.31
N ARG A 72 -2.18 -13.32 4.12
CA ARG A 72 -0.77 -13.00 4.41
C ARG A 72 -0.54 -12.57 5.86
N TYR A 73 -1.51 -11.87 6.44
CA TYR A 73 -1.42 -11.25 7.75
C TYR A 73 -2.64 -11.62 8.61
N SER A 74 -2.82 -12.93 8.84
CA SER A 74 -3.94 -13.48 9.62
C SER A 74 -4.03 -12.91 11.05
N THR A 75 -2.91 -12.43 11.59
CA THR A 75 -2.80 -11.82 12.92
C THR A 75 -3.37 -10.40 12.99
N LEU A 76 -3.44 -9.69 11.87
CA LEU A 76 -4.11 -8.38 11.83
C LEU A 76 -5.61 -8.61 11.99
N SER A 77 -6.17 -8.14 13.09
CA SER A 77 -7.59 -8.30 13.39
C SER A 77 -8.45 -7.54 12.38
N VAL A 78 -8.81 -8.20 11.28
CA VAL A 78 -9.82 -7.74 10.31
C VAL A 78 -11.25 -7.86 10.88
N LYS A 79 -11.40 -8.16 12.18
CA LYS A 79 -12.68 -8.54 12.80
C LYS A 79 -13.45 -7.42 13.48
N ASN A 80 -12.86 -6.30 13.92
CA ASN A 80 -13.62 -5.22 14.58
C ASN A 80 -12.92 -3.86 14.47
N ILE A 81 -13.25 -3.12 13.41
CA ILE A 81 -13.34 -1.65 13.29
C ILE A 81 -14.50 -1.43 12.32
#